data_AF-A0A2D4S4X3-F1
#
_entry.id   AF-A0A2D4S4X3-F1
#
_cell.length_a   1.000
_cell.length_b   1.000
_cell.length_c   1.000
_cell.angle_alpha   90.00
_cell.angle_beta   90.00
_cell.angle_gamma   90.00
#
_symmetry.space_group_name_H-M   'P 1'
#
loop_
_entity.id
_entity.type
_entity.pdbx_description
1 polymer ?
#
loop_
_entity_poly.entity_id
_entity_poly.type
_entity_poly.pdbx_seq_one_letter_code
_entity_poly.pdbx_strand_id
1 'polypeptide(L)'
;MVDRADINSVLSQLRQVRSQIQEPNGLEKSAADRLTEEVDKIQNQSANYPEVKADPNVPDFQTMFGNAINNVNKLQQTSGDLRTRFEKGDPMVDLPEVMIAAQKASVSFDAMKEVRNKLVDAYKDIMNMPV
;
A
#
# COMPACT_ATOMS: atom_id res chain seq x y z
N MET A 1 23.19 44.09 -37.66
CA MET A 1 22.82 43.11 -38.73
C MET A 1 21.31 43.01 -38.75
N VAL A 2 20.73 43.04 -39.95
CA VAL A 2 19.36 43.52 -40.21
C VAL A 2 18.31 42.43 -39.97
N ASP A 3 17.25 42.86 -39.31
CA ASP A 3 16.02 42.14 -38.96
C ASP A 3 15.15 41.87 -40.20
N ARG A 4 15.59 40.93 -41.05
CA ARG A 4 14.91 40.56 -42.32
C ARG A 4 14.23 39.18 -42.28
N ALA A 5 14.22 38.52 -41.13
CA ALA A 5 13.66 37.18 -40.98
C ALA A 5 12.14 37.17 -40.75
N ASP A 6 11.57 38.27 -40.23
CA ASP A 6 10.18 38.28 -39.75
C ASP A 6 9.11 38.54 -40.81
N ILE A 7 9.47 39.09 -41.98
CA ILE A 7 8.46 39.39 -43.02
C ILE A 7 8.00 38.11 -43.73
N ASN A 8 8.91 37.15 -43.93
CA ASN A 8 8.58 35.86 -44.55
C ASN A 8 7.83 34.92 -43.58
N SER A 9 8.09 35.02 -42.27
CA SER A 9 7.38 34.23 -41.25
C SER A 9 5.93 34.72 -41.10
N VAL A 10 5.69 36.03 -41.09
CA VAL A 10 4.34 36.63 -41.02
C VAL A 10 3.54 36.35 -42.31
N LEU A 11 4.17 36.31 -43.48
CA LEU A 11 3.50 35.93 -44.74
C LEU A 11 3.11 34.44 -44.75
N SER A 12 3.89 33.57 -44.10
CA SER A 12 3.56 32.16 -43.92
C SER A 12 2.42 31.96 -42.91
N GLN A 13 2.40 32.76 -41.83
CA GLN A 13 1.35 32.75 -40.83
C GLN A 13 0.01 33.24 -41.39
N LEU A 14 0.01 34.28 -42.23
CA LEU A 14 -1.21 34.76 -42.89
C LEU A 14 -1.76 33.77 -43.93
N ARG A 15 -0.89 32.98 -44.58
CA ARG A 15 -1.30 31.91 -45.48
C ARG A 15 -1.93 30.74 -44.70
N GLN A 16 -1.43 30.45 -43.51
CA GLN A 16 -1.96 29.42 -42.62
C GLN A 16 -3.31 29.82 -42.02
N VAL A 17 -3.48 31.09 -41.64
CA VAL A 17 -4.77 31.62 -41.18
C VAL A 17 -5.81 31.64 -42.30
N ARG A 18 -5.41 31.96 -43.55
CA ARG A 18 -6.33 31.91 -44.70
C ARG A 18 -6.71 30.48 -45.10
N SER A 19 -5.80 29.52 -44.93
CA SER A 19 -6.08 28.09 -45.12
C SER A 19 -7.09 27.56 -44.10
N GLN A 20 -7.18 28.18 -42.92
CA GLN A 20 -8.14 27.79 -41.88
C GLN A 20 -9.54 28.42 -42.08
N ILE A 21 -9.66 29.39 -43.00
CA ILE A 21 -10.92 30.09 -43.30
C ILE A 21 -11.56 29.56 -44.61
N GLN A 22 -10.88 28.67 -45.34
CA GLN A 22 -11.34 28.17 -46.64
C GLN A 22 -11.50 26.64 -46.66
N GLU A 23 -12.27 26.09 -45.71
CA GLU A 23 -12.93 24.79 -45.87
C GLU A 23 -14.33 24.84 -45.23
N PRO A 24 -15.42 24.81 -46.03
CA PRO A 24 -16.70 24.29 -45.57
C PRO A 24 -16.72 22.78 -45.80
N ASN A 25 -16.93 22.01 -44.72
CA ASN A 25 -17.00 20.54 -44.65
C ASN A 25 -15.67 19.80 -44.42
N GLY A 26 -15.37 19.56 -43.15
CA GLY A 26 -14.28 18.68 -42.73
C GLY A 26 -14.36 18.32 -41.25
N LEU A 27 -15.36 17.51 -40.88
CA LEU A 27 -15.36 16.64 -39.71
C LEU A 27 -15.17 17.36 -38.35
N GLU A 28 -16.28 17.86 -37.79
CA GLU A 28 -16.41 17.95 -36.34
C GLU A 28 -16.09 16.57 -35.75
N LYS A 29 -14.91 16.41 -35.13
CA LYS A 29 -14.64 15.25 -34.28
C LYS A 29 -15.79 15.17 -33.28
N SER A 30 -16.59 14.09 -33.38
CA SER A 30 -17.79 13.91 -32.59
C SER A 30 -17.44 14.04 -31.12
N ALA A 31 -18.34 14.60 -30.30
CA ALA A 31 -18.18 14.60 -28.85
C ALA A 31 -17.89 13.18 -28.32
N ALA A 32 -18.40 12.15 -29.00
CA ALA A 32 -18.10 10.74 -28.73
C ALA A 32 -16.60 10.39 -28.90
N ASP A 33 -15.91 10.94 -29.91
CA ASP A 33 -14.48 10.67 -30.15
C ASP A 33 -13.61 11.31 -29.05
N ARG A 34 -14.01 12.51 -28.57
CA ARG A 34 -13.33 13.17 -27.45
C ARG A 34 -13.50 12.42 -26.14
N LEU A 35 -14.70 11.89 -25.88
CA LEU A 35 -14.98 11.06 -24.72
C LEU A 35 -14.20 9.74 -24.78
N THR A 36 -14.02 9.15 -25.96
CA THR A 36 -13.25 7.92 -26.14
C THR A 36 -11.76 8.16 -25.87
N GLU A 37 -11.18 9.25 -26.40
CA GLU A 37 -9.78 9.63 -26.10
C GLU A 37 -9.55 9.96 -24.60
N GLU A 38 -10.57 10.46 -23.89
CA GLU A 38 -10.48 10.79 -22.47
C GLU A 38 -10.63 9.54 -21.57
N VAL A 39 -11.51 8.60 -21.94
CA VAL A 39 -11.63 7.29 -21.28
C VAL A 39 -10.35 6.45 -21.45
N ASP A 40 -9.74 6.47 -22.64
CA ASP A 40 -8.46 5.79 -22.90
C ASP A 40 -7.31 6.40 -22.07
N LYS A 41 -7.32 7.72 -21.83
CA LYS A 41 -6.33 8.37 -20.95
C LYS A 41 -6.52 8.00 -19.47
N ILE A 42 -7.76 7.88 -19.02
CA ILE A 42 -8.09 7.48 -17.64
C ILE A 42 -7.71 6.00 -17.41
N GLN A 43 -8.02 5.10 -18.35
CA GLN A 43 -7.61 3.69 -18.26
C GLN A 43 -6.09 3.52 -18.25
N ASN A 44 -5.36 4.29 -19.05
CA ASN A 44 -3.89 4.23 -19.07
C ASN A 44 -3.23 4.89 -17.85
N GLN A 45 -3.93 5.78 -17.12
CA GLN A 45 -3.47 6.31 -15.83
C GLN A 45 -3.69 5.33 -14.67
N SER A 46 -4.69 4.45 -14.74
CA SER A 46 -4.88 3.35 -13.79
C SER A 46 -3.83 2.25 -13.90
N ALA A 47 -3.04 2.22 -14.98
CA ALA A 47 -1.94 1.27 -15.16
C ALA A 47 -0.64 1.68 -14.43
N ASN A 48 -0.61 2.86 -13.78
CA ASN A 48 0.59 3.41 -13.13
C ASN A 48 0.55 3.32 -11.60
N TYR A 49 -0.15 2.33 -11.05
CA TYR A 49 0.16 1.89 -9.69
C TYR A 49 1.46 1.09 -9.77
N PRO A 50 2.51 1.47 -9.03
CA PRO A 50 3.70 0.64 -8.96
C PRO A 50 3.26 -0.75 -8.48
N GLU A 51 3.44 -1.74 -9.35
CA GLU A 51 3.25 -3.14 -9.02
C GLU A 51 4.25 -3.47 -7.91
N VAL A 52 3.78 -3.42 -6.66
CA VAL A 52 4.59 -3.79 -5.48
C VAL A 52 4.81 -5.29 -5.58
N LYS A 53 5.85 -5.70 -6.31
CA LYS A 53 6.30 -7.09 -6.34
C LYS A 53 6.78 -7.45 -4.95
N ALA A 54 6.01 -8.29 -4.27
CA ALA A 54 6.39 -8.86 -2.98
C ALA A 54 7.75 -9.57 -3.14
N ASP A 55 8.69 -9.26 -2.24
CA ASP A 55 9.99 -9.93 -2.21
C ASP A 55 9.76 -11.42 -1.91
N PRO A 56 10.12 -12.34 -2.82
CA PRO A 56 9.92 -13.77 -2.63
C PRO A 56 10.70 -14.35 -1.43
N ASN A 57 11.65 -13.61 -0.86
CA ASN A 57 12.40 -14.01 0.33
C ASN A 57 11.70 -13.64 1.65
N VAL A 58 10.66 -12.81 1.62
CA VAL A 58 9.90 -12.46 2.81
C VAL A 58 8.75 -13.46 2.97
N PRO A 59 8.69 -14.22 4.08
CA PRO A 59 7.58 -15.13 4.34
C PRO A 59 6.26 -14.38 4.33
N ASP A 60 5.21 -15.04 3.82
CA ASP A 60 3.88 -14.46 3.79
C ASP A 60 3.45 -13.97 5.19
N PHE A 61 2.78 -12.82 5.23
CA PHE A 61 2.36 -12.19 6.48
C PHE A 61 1.52 -13.13 7.34
N GLN A 62 0.63 -13.93 6.74
CA GLN A 62 -0.20 -14.89 7.48
C GLN A 62 0.68 -15.94 8.18
N THR A 63 1.75 -16.38 7.53
CA THR A 63 2.71 -17.32 8.11
C THR A 63 3.48 -16.69 9.26
N MET A 64 3.99 -15.47 9.08
CA MET A 64 4.69 -14.74 10.15
C MET A 64 3.78 -14.49 11.35
N PHE A 65 2.55 -14.06 11.10
CA PHE A 65 1.56 -13.78 12.14
C PHE A 65 1.13 -15.05 12.88
N GLY A 66 0.89 -16.15 12.16
CA GLY A 66 0.62 -17.45 12.76
C GLY A 66 1.76 -17.92 13.65
N ASN A 67 3.00 -17.76 13.21
CA ASN A 67 4.19 -18.06 14.01
C ASN A 67 4.29 -17.18 15.26
N ALA A 68 3.96 -15.89 15.16
CA ALA A 68 3.93 -14.97 16.29
C ALA A 68 2.90 -15.40 17.35
N ILE A 69 1.69 -15.80 16.94
CA ILE A 69 0.65 -16.34 17.84
C ILE A 69 1.17 -17.56 18.59
N ASN A 70 1.74 -18.52 17.86
CA ASN A 70 2.29 -19.74 18.45
C ASN A 70 3.41 -19.43 19.45
N ASN A 71 4.25 -18.44 19.15
CA ASN A 71 5.31 -18.00 20.07
C ASN A 71 4.75 -17.38 21.35
N VAL A 72 3.75 -16.50 21.25
CA VAL A 72 3.08 -15.91 22.43
C VAL A 72 2.43 -17.00 23.29
N ASN A 73 1.74 -17.97 22.68
CA ASN A 73 1.17 -19.12 23.38
C ASN A 73 2.26 -19.92 24.11
N LYS A 74 3.37 -20.20 23.43
CA LYS A 74 4.51 -20.90 24.05
C LYS A 74 5.07 -20.12 25.25
N LEU A 75 5.25 -18.81 25.14
CA LEU A 75 5.73 -17.98 26.23
C LEU A 75 4.77 -17.99 27.43
N GLN A 76 3.45 -17.94 27.19
CA GLN A 76 2.44 -18.06 28.25
C GLN A 76 2.51 -19.42 28.95
N GLN A 77 2.58 -20.52 28.19
CA GLN A 77 2.70 -21.87 28.76
C GLN A 77 3.98 -22.04 29.57
N THR A 78 5.14 -21.61 29.03
CA THR A 78 6.42 -21.66 29.74
C THR A 78 6.38 -20.85 31.03
N SER A 79 5.82 -19.64 31.00
CA SER A 79 5.68 -18.81 32.21
C SER A 79 4.79 -19.48 33.26
N GLY A 80 3.68 -20.10 32.85
CA GLY A 80 2.78 -20.83 33.74
C GLY A 80 3.42 -22.09 34.33
N ASP A 81 4.20 -22.84 33.54
CA ASP A 81 4.94 -24.00 33.99
C ASP A 81 6.02 -23.61 35.02
N LEU A 82 6.86 -22.64 34.69
CA LEU A 82 7.90 -22.14 35.59
C LEU A 82 7.32 -21.64 36.91
N ARG A 83 6.21 -20.89 36.85
CA ARG A 83 5.48 -20.47 38.04
C ARG A 83 5.01 -21.66 38.86
N THR A 84 4.38 -22.64 38.22
CA THR A 84 3.88 -23.85 38.90
C THR A 84 5.00 -24.65 39.55
N ARG A 85 6.13 -24.79 38.87
CA ARG A 85 7.31 -25.51 39.38
C ARG A 85 7.94 -24.78 40.56
N PHE A 86 8.04 -23.47 40.48
CA PHE A 86 8.50 -22.63 41.58
C PHE A 86 7.57 -22.72 42.81
N GLU A 87 6.25 -22.63 42.61
CA GLU A 87 5.25 -22.80 43.68
C GLU A 87 5.31 -24.19 44.34
N LYS A 88 5.74 -25.22 43.60
CA LYS A 88 6.00 -26.58 44.10
C LYS A 88 7.35 -26.76 44.78
N GLY A 89 8.21 -25.73 44.80
CA GLY A 89 9.54 -25.78 45.41
C GLY A 89 10.59 -26.52 44.59
N ASP A 90 10.46 -26.54 43.26
CA ASP A 90 11.49 -27.11 42.37
C ASP A 90 12.83 -26.35 42.54
N PRO A 91 13.91 -27.02 43.00
CA PRO A 91 15.20 -26.36 43.25
C PRO A 91 15.94 -25.96 41.97
N MET A 92 15.46 -26.38 40.80
CA MET A 92 16.01 -25.98 39.49
C MET A 92 15.38 -24.70 38.92
N VAL A 93 14.36 -24.13 39.58
CA VAL A 93 13.66 -22.94 39.08
C VAL A 93 13.81 -21.80 40.08
N ASP A 94 14.48 -20.74 39.65
CA ASP A 94 14.67 -19.55 40.47
C ASP A 94 13.56 -18.51 40.24
N LEU A 95 13.20 -17.75 41.29
CA LEU A 95 12.19 -16.69 41.20
C LEU A 95 12.48 -15.66 40.07
N PRO A 96 13.72 -15.16 39.88
CA PRO A 96 14.01 -14.24 38.78
C PRO A 96 13.71 -14.83 37.40
N GLU A 97 13.92 -16.13 37.20
CA GLU A 97 13.61 -16.78 35.93
C GLU A 97 12.10 -16.78 35.66
N VAL A 98 11.29 -17.12 36.67
CA VAL A 98 9.83 -17.04 36.60
C VAL A 98 9.36 -15.62 36.27
N MET A 99 9.94 -14.62 36.93
CA MET A 99 9.59 -13.21 36.70
C MET A 99 9.95 -12.74 35.29
N ILE A 100 11.13 -13.11 34.79
CA ILE A 100 11.55 -12.80 33.42
C ILE A 100 10.65 -13.49 32.41
N ALA A 101 10.30 -14.76 32.63
CA ALA A 101 9.39 -15.49 31.75
C ALA A 101 8.00 -14.84 31.71
N ALA A 102 7.47 -14.42 32.87
CA ALA A 102 6.19 -13.71 32.97
C ALA A 102 6.22 -12.36 32.25
N GLN A 103 7.29 -11.58 32.42
CA GLN A 103 7.46 -10.31 31.71
C GLN A 103 7.56 -10.50 30.19
N LYS A 104 8.32 -11.50 29.72
CA LYS A 104 8.40 -11.85 28.29
C LYS A 104 7.03 -12.20 27.71
N ALA A 105 6.25 -13.02 28.42
CA ALA A 105 4.91 -13.38 28.00
C ALA A 105 3.97 -12.15 27.94
N SER A 106 4.02 -11.28 28.96
CA SER A 106 3.19 -10.07 29.01
C SER A 106 3.50 -9.10 27.88
N VAL A 107 4.77 -8.73 27.70
CA VAL A 107 5.17 -7.76 26.65
C VAL A 107 4.86 -8.31 25.25
N SER A 108 5.09 -9.61 25.02
CA SER A 108 4.78 -10.23 23.73
C SER A 108 3.27 -10.28 23.47
N PHE A 109 2.46 -10.53 24.50
CA PHE A 109 1.01 -10.51 24.40
C PHE A 109 0.48 -9.10 24.11
N ASP A 110 1.01 -8.07 24.78
CA ASP A 110 0.63 -6.68 24.53
C ASP A 110 0.96 -6.25 23.10
N ALA A 111 2.15 -6.61 22.60
CA ALA A 111 2.51 -6.36 21.20
C ALA A 111 1.52 -7.05 20.24
N MET A 112 1.15 -8.30 20.53
CA MET A 112 0.22 -9.08 19.72
C MET A 112 -1.20 -8.48 19.72
N LYS A 113 -1.65 -7.94 20.86
CA LYS A 113 -2.93 -7.24 20.99
C LYS A 113 -3.00 -6.03 20.06
N GLU A 114 -1.92 -5.25 19.96
CA GLU A 114 -1.89 -4.10 19.04
C GLU A 114 -2.00 -4.54 17.57
N VAL A 115 -1.29 -5.60 17.17
CA VAL A 115 -1.41 -6.14 15.81
C VAL A 115 -2.83 -6.63 15.55
N ARG A 116 -3.45 -7.34 16.51
CA ARG A 116 -4.84 -7.79 16.40
C ARG A 116 -5.79 -6.61 16.20
N ASN A 117 -5.65 -5.56 16.99
CA ASN A 117 -6.50 -4.37 16.88
C ASN A 117 -6.32 -3.75 15.49
N LYS A 118 -5.09 -3.60 15.02
CA LYS A 118 -4.81 -3.02 13.71
C LYS A 118 -5.38 -3.85 12.55
N LEU A 119 -5.38 -5.18 12.65
CA LEU A 119 -6.00 -6.06 11.66
C LEU A 119 -7.53 -5.92 11.64
N VAL A 120 -8.14 -5.79 12.81
CA VAL A 120 -9.59 -5.55 12.92
C VAL A 120 -9.95 -4.19 12.31
N ASP A 121 -9.13 -3.17 12.55
CA ASP A 121 -9.34 -1.84 11.99
C ASP A 121 -9.16 -1.83 10.47
N ALA A 122 -8.12 -2.48 9.94
CA ALA A 122 -7.92 -2.62 8.50
C ALA A 122 -9.11 -3.34 7.82
N TYR A 123 -9.67 -4.36 8.48
CA TYR A 123 -10.88 -5.02 7.98
C TYR A 123 -12.09 -4.08 7.97
N LYS A 124 -12.28 -3.29 9.03
CA LYS A 124 -13.34 -2.25 9.06
C LYS A 124 -13.14 -1.18 7.99
N ASP A 125 -11.90 -0.74 7.77
CA ASP A 125 -11.56 0.28 6.78
C ASP A 125 -11.91 -0.20 5.37
N ILE A 126 -11.62 -1.47 5.04
CA ILE A 126 -12.02 -2.08 3.76
C ILE A 126 -13.55 -2.15 3.62
N MET A 127 -14.28 -2.49 4.69
CA MET A 127 -15.75 -2.54 4.65
C MET A 127 -16.40 -1.16 4.49
N ASN A 128 -15.75 -0.11 5.02
CA ASN A 128 -16.26 1.26 4.98
C ASN A 128 -15.78 2.04 3.75
N MET A 129 -14.94 1.46 2.90
CA MET A 129 -14.54 2.07 1.64
C MET A 129 -15.75 2.10 0.69
N PRO A 130 -16.18 3.27 0.19
CA PRO A 130 -17.18 3.31 -0.86
C PRO A 130 -16.60 2.64 -2.12
N VAL A 131 -17.31 1.63 -2.63
CA VAL A 131 -17.07 1.03 -3.95
C VAL A 131 -17.45 1.97 -5.08
#